data_AF-A0AA46DGL6-F1
#
_entry.id   AF-A0AA46DGL6-F1
#
_cell.length_a   1.000
_cell.length_b   1.000
_cell.length_c   1.000
_cell.angle_alpha   90.00
_cell.angle_beta   90.00
_cell.angle_gamma   90.00
#
_symmetry.space_group_name_H-M   'P 1'
#
loop_
_entity.id
_entity.type
_entity.pdbx_description
1 polymer ?
#
loop_
_entity_poly.entity_id
_entity_poly.type
_entity_poly.pdbx_seq_one_letter_code
_entity_poly.pdbx_strand_id
1 'polypeptide(L)'
;MAFLSEAEIESALLDQLRALGYSIEREEDIGPDGHRPERESHDEVVLRTRLEGAVARLNPGVPPEARQDAIRTAYISRREPPLLQADLDKLRIADAEKPMGKFSQ
;
A
#
# COMPACT_ATOMS: atom_id res chain seq x y z
N MET A 1 17.64 -23.27 -20.41
CA MET A 1 16.48 -22.59 -19.78
C MET A 1 16.96 -21.22 -19.37
N ALA A 2 16.31 -20.16 -19.83
CA ALA A 2 16.68 -18.81 -19.39
C ALA A 2 16.35 -18.69 -17.91
N PHE A 3 17.37 -18.50 -17.08
CA PHE A 3 17.22 -18.24 -15.67
C PHE A 3 16.97 -16.74 -15.55
N LEU A 4 15.71 -16.35 -15.35
CA LEU A 4 15.37 -14.95 -15.12
C LEU A 4 15.53 -14.70 -13.63
N SER A 5 16.49 -13.87 -13.26
CA SER A 5 16.74 -13.48 -11.87
C SER A 5 15.69 -12.51 -11.37
N GLU A 6 15.46 -12.47 -10.06
CA GLU A 6 14.58 -11.49 -9.42
C GLU A 6 15.02 -10.06 -9.75
N ALA A 7 16.33 -9.82 -9.85
CA ALA A 7 16.90 -8.53 -10.24
C ALA A 7 16.51 -8.12 -11.68
N GLU A 8 16.50 -9.06 -12.63
CA GLU A 8 16.08 -8.79 -14.01
C GLU A 8 14.57 -8.50 -14.10
N ILE A 9 13.77 -9.23 -13.32
CA ILE A 9 12.32 -9.01 -13.23
C ILE A 9 12.03 -7.63 -12.60
N GLU A 10 12.70 -7.31 -11.50
CA GLU A 10 12.59 -6.01 -10.82
C GLU A 10 12.95 -4.87 -11.77
N SER A 11 14.09 -4.96 -12.46
CA SER A 11 14.51 -3.92 -13.41
C SER A 11 13.49 -3.72 -14.53
N ALA A 12 12.98 -4.82 -15.12
CA ALA A 12 11.97 -4.74 -16.17
C ALA A 12 10.67 -4.09 -15.69
N LEU A 13 10.23 -4.39 -14.46
CA LEU A 13 9.04 -3.80 -13.85
C LEU A 13 9.24 -2.31 -13.55
N LEU A 14 10.40 -1.93 -13.00
CA LEU A 14 10.74 -0.54 -12.74
C LEU A 14 10.76 0.27 -14.04
N ASP A 15 11.30 -0.27 -15.12
CA ASP A 15 11.30 0.41 -16.42
C ASP A 15 9.88 0.61 -16.97
N GLN A 16 8.97 -0.35 -16.78
CA GLN A 16 7.56 -0.19 -17.14
C GLN A 16 6.87 0.90 -16.30
N LEU A 17 7.11 0.93 -14.99
CA LEU A 17 6.57 1.96 -14.11
C LEU A 17 7.11 3.35 -14.49
N ARG A 18 8.39 3.44 -14.83
CA ARG A 18 9.00 4.68 -15.34
C ARG A 18 8.31 5.14 -16.63
N ALA A 19 8.03 4.23 -17.55
CA ALA A 19 7.31 4.55 -18.80
C ALA A 19 5.88 5.06 -18.56
N LEU A 20 5.24 4.64 -17.46
CA LEU A 20 3.94 5.13 -17.02
C LEU A 20 4.01 6.47 -16.25
N GLY A 21 5.21 7.02 -16.05
CA GLY A 21 5.44 8.29 -15.35
C GLY A 21 5.59 8.18 -13.84
N TYR A 22 5.80 6.96 -13.30
CA TYR A 22 6.12 6.79 -11.89
C TYR A 22 7.59 7.15 -11.63
N SER A 23 7.82 7.97 -10.61
CA SER A 23 9.16 8.24 -10.08
C SER A 23 9.65 7.05 -9.27
N ILE A 24 10.88 6.62 -9.54
CA ILE A 24 11.56 5.57 -8.78
C ILE A 24 12.51 6.27 -7.82
N GLU A 25 12.38 5.97 -6.53
CA GLU A 25 13.22 6.52 -5.46
C GLU A 25 13.86 5.36 -4.70
N ARG A 26 15.05 5.60 -4.15
CA ARG A 26 15.81 4.59 -3.41
C ARG A 26 16.01 5.00 -1.97
N GLU A 27 16.29 4.02 -1.11
CA GLU A 27 16.53 4.27 0.31
C GLU A 27 17.74 5.20 0.56
N GLU A 28 18.75 5.15 -0.31
CA GLU A 28 19.89 6.09 -0.32
C GLU A 28 19.46 7.56 -0.51
N ASP A 29 18.32 7.78 -1.17
CA ASP A 29 17.77 9.12 -1.39
C ASP A 29 16.74 9.49 -0.31
N ILE A 30 15.73 8.65 -0.10
CA ILE A 30 14.53 8.97 0.70
C ILE A 30 14.50 8.35 2.10
N GLY A 31 15.49 7.52 2.43
CA GLY A 31 15.62 6.92 3.76
C GLY A 31 15.93 7.96 4.85
N PRO A 32 15.85 7.58 6.13
CA PRO A 32 16.11 8.51 7.25
C PRO A 32 17.53 9.09 7.22
N ASP A 33 18.50 8.30 6.75
CA ASP A 33 19.90 8.72 6.56
C ASP A 33 20.21 9.09 5.10
N GLY A 34 19.19 9.23 4.25
CA GLY A 34 19.34 9.48 2.82
C GLY A 34 19.72 10.92 2.47
N HIS A 35 20.03 11.16 1.20
CA HIS A 35 20.38 12.50 0.70
C HIS A 35 19.24 13.53 0.80
N ARG A 36 17.99 13.06 0.76
CA ARG A 36 16.76 13.85 0.88
C ARG A 36 15.82 13.09 1.82
N PRO A 37 16.06 13.14 3.14
CA PRO A 37 15.32 12.30 4.07
C PRO A 37 13.83 12.66 4.03
N GLU A 38 13.02 11.73 3.55
CA GLU A 38 11.56 11.86 3.52
C GLU A 38 10.88 11.01 4.61
N ARG A 39 11.66 10.17 5.29
CA ARG A 39 11.25 9.34 6.42
C ARG A 39 11.99 9.80 7.66
N GLU A 40 11.30 9.84 8.80
CA GLU A 40 11.95 10.08 10.09
C GLU A 40 12.50 8.78 10.72
N SER A 41 11.98 7.62 10.30
CA SER A 41 12.44 6.29 10.73
C SER A 41 12.20 5.26 9.63
N HIS A 42 12.96 4.16 9.63
CA HIS A 42 12.69 3.00 8.76
C HIS A 42 11.32 2.35 9.03
N ASP A 43 10.75 2.56 10.23
CA ASP A 43 9.41 2.08 10.59
C ASP A 43 8.28 2.86 9.89
N GLU A 44 8.60 4.02 9.31
CA GLU A 44 7.62 4.87 8.68
C GLU A 44 7.29 4.36 7.28
N VAL A 45 6.17 3.67 7.12
CA VAL A 45 5.70 3.10 5.85
C VAL A 45 4.99 4.10 4.92
N VAL A 46 4.79 5.35 5.34
CA VAL A 46 4.10 6.39 4.57
C VAL A 46 4.95 7.65 4.53
N LEU A 47 5.28 8.12 3.33
CA LEU A 47 6.01 9.37 3.11
C LEU A 47 5.07 10.57 3.36
N ARG A 48 5.13 11.14 4.56
CA ARG A 48 4.23 12.20 5.03
C ARG A 48 4.18 13.40 4.10
N THR A 49 5.36 13.95 3.76
CA THR A 49 5.48 15.15 2.93
C THR A 49 4.88 14.95 1.54
N ARG A 50 5.09 13.78 0.91
CA ARG A 50 4.49 13.46 -0.40
C ARG A 50 2.99 13.30 -0.31
N LEU A 51 2.49 12.66 0.75
CA LEU A 51 1.06 12.50 0.97
C LEU A 51 0.37 13.85 1.18
N GLU A 52 0.91 14.70 2.05
CA GLU A 52 0.39 16.05 2.31
C GLU A 52 0.38 16.89 1.03
N GLY A 53 1.48 16.88 0.27
CA GLY A 53 1.57 17.57 -1.02
C GLY A 53 0.57 17.03 -2.06
N ALA A 54 0.35 15.71 -2.09
CA ALA A 54 -0.64 15.11 -2.99
C ALA A 54 -2.08 15.47 -2.59
N VAL A 55 -2.41 15.41 -1.30
CA VAL A 55 -3.74 15.78 -0.78
C VAL A 55 -4.03 17.25 -1.03
N ALA A 56 -3.05 18.13 -0.83
CA ALA A 56 -3.18 19.56 -1.14
C ALA A 56 -3.38 19.81 -2.65
N ARG A 57 -2.61 19.10 -3.50
CA ARG A 57 -2.73 19.22 -4.97
C ARG A 57 -4.08 18.72 -5.50
N LEU A 58 -4.57 17.61 -4.97
CA LEU A 58 -5.85 17.03 -5.38
C LEU A 58 -7.05 17.81 -4.82
N ASN A 59 -6.90 18.44 -3.65
CA ASN A 59 -7.98 19.13 -2.94
C ASN A 59 -7.64 20.60 -2.65
N PRO A 60 -7.49 21.46 -3.69
CA PRO A 60 -7.14 22.86 -3.50
C PRO A 60 -8.25 23.66 -2.79
N GLY A 61 -9.52 23.26 -2.98
CA GLY A 61 -10.68 23.92 -2.38
C GLY A 61 -11.06 23.45 -0.97
N VAL A 62 -10.34 22.47 -0.41
CA VAL A 62 -10.62 21.94 0.93
C VAL A 62 -9.77 22.70 1.96
N PRO A 63 -10.36 23.14 3.09
CA PRO A 63 -9.62 23.79 4.16
C PRO A 63 -8.44 22.95 4.67
N PRO A 64 -7.32 23.59 5.06
CA PRO A 64 -6.14 22.88 5.53
C PRO A 64 -6.43 21.98 6.74
N GLU A 65 -7.34 22.37 7.64
CA GLU A 65 -7.71 21.56 8.80
C GLU A 65 -8.37 20.23 8.38
N ALA A 66 -9.30 20.29 7.43
CA ALA A 66 -9.99 19.10 6.92
C ALA A 66 -9.03 18.18 6.13
N ARG A 67 -8.04 18.74 5.43
CA ARG A 67 -6.99 17.94 4.78
C ARG A 67 -6.12 17.21 5.81
N GLN A 68 -5.73 17.88 6.90
CA GLN A 68 -4.94 17.28 7.96
C GLN A 68 -5.71 16.16 8.69
N ASP A 69 -7.01 16.35 8.91
CA ASP A 69 -7.87 15.34 9.54
C ASP A 69 -8.05 14.10 8.65
N ALA A 70 -8.22 14.29 7.34
CA ALA A 70 -8.27 13.20 6.36
C ALA A 70 -6.94 12.41 6.32
N ILE A 71 -5.80 13.12 6.34
CA ILE A 71 -4.48 12.49 6.39
C ILE A 71 -4.32 11.67 7.68
N ARG A 72 -4.65 12.26 8.83
CA ARG A 72 -4.62 11.56 10.13
C ARG A 72 -5.47 10.29 10.10
N THR A 73 -6.68 10.38 9.56
CA THR A 73 -7.59 9.24 9.42
C THR A 73 -6.98 8.15 8.53
N ALA A 74 -6.40 8.51 7.37
CA ALA A 74 -5.73 7.58 6.48
C ALA A 74 -4.52 6.86 7.13
N TYR A 75 -3.78 7.55 8.00
CA TYR A 75 -2.70 6.93 8.81
C TYR A 75 -3.24 5.91 9.82
N ILE A 76 -4.35 6.22 10.49
CA ILE A 76 -4.94 5.36 11.53
C ILE A 76 -5.62 4.14 10.91
N SER A 77 -6.39 4.31 9.84
CA SER A 77 -7.08 3.21 9.15
C SER A 77 -6.13 2.17 8.57
N ARG A 78 -4.85 2.50 8.34
CA ARG A 78 -3.83 1.55 7.89
C ARG A 78 -3.24 0.69 9.01
N ARG A 79 -3.47 1.04 10.29
CA ARG A 79 -3.04 0.22 11.44
C ARG A 79 -3.94 -0.99 11.69
N GLU A 80 -5.16 -1.00 11.15
CA GLU A 80 -5.96 -2.20 11.03
C GLU A 80 -5.64 -2.83 9.67
N PRO A 81 -4.95 -3.98 9.58
CA PRO A 81 -4.73 -4.61 8.29
C PRO A 81 -6.08 -5.18 7.81
N PRO A 82 -6.71 -4.62 6.75
CA PRO A 82 -7.94 -5.22 6.21
C PRO A 82 -7.66 -6.59 5.57
N LEU A 83 -6.38 -6.94 5.39
CA LEU A 83 -5.92 -8.17 4.77
C LEU A 83 -6.17 -9.40 5.65
N LEU A 84 -6.13 -9.30 6.99
CA LEU A 84 -6.43 -10.44 7.87
C LEU A 84 -7.92 -10.76 7.90
N GLN A 85 -8.78 -9.74 7.86
CA GLN A 85 -10.23 -9.93 7.94
C GLN A 85 -10.80 -10.49 6.63
N ALA A 86 -10.31 -10.00 5.48
CA ALA A 86 -10.76 -10.46 4.17
C ALA A 86 -10.41 -11.94 3.88
N ASP A 87 -9.32 -12.45 4.45
CA ASP A 87 -8.93 -13.85 4.29
C ASP A 87 -9.69 -14.77 5.27
N LEU A 88 -9.97 -14.30 6.50
CA LEU A 88 -10.77 -15.06 7.47
C LEU A 88 -12.25 -15.17 7.07
N ASP A 89 -12.81 -14.14 6.44
CA ASP A 89 -14.19 -14.18 5.93
C ASP A 89 -14.36 -15.22 4.81
N LYS A 90 -13.33 -15.42 3.97
CA LYS A 90 -13.35 -16.46 2.92
C LYS A 90 -13.30 -17.88 3.48
N LEU A 91 -12.57 -18.11 4.57
CA LEU A 91 -12.56 -19.40 5.26
C LEU A 91 -13.88 -19.71 5.97
N ARG A 92 -14.52 -18.70 6.56
CA ARG A 92 -15.81 -18.88 7.27
C ARG A 92 -16.98 -19.21 6.33
N ILE A 93 -16.92 -18.77 5.08
CA ILE A 93 -17.94 -19.08 4.05
C ILE A 93 -17.75 -20.50 3.50
N ALA A 94 -16.51 -20.99 3.40
CA ALA A 94 -16.21 -22.34 2.89
C ALA A 94 -16.73 -23.47 3.81
N ASP A 95 -16.80 -23.25 5.12
CA ASP A 95 -17.32 -24.24 6.08
C ASP A 95 -18.86 -24.30 6.13
N ALA A 96 -19.56 -23.31 5.57
CA ALA A 96 -21.02 -23.23 5.57
C ALA A 96 -21.69 -23.96 4.38
N GLU A 97 -20.93 -24.35 3.35
CA GLU A 97 -21.44 -25.04 2.15
C GLU A 97 -21.19 -26.55 2.15
N LYS A 98 -21.25 -27.23 3.31
CA LYS A 98 -21.42 -28.69 3.32
C LYS A 98 -22.93 -29.01 3.44
N PRO A 99 -23.66 -29.24 2.34
CA PRO A 99 -25.05 -29.65 2.45
C PRO A 99 -25.10 -31.01 3.15
N MET A 100 -25.78 -31.05 4.29
CA MET A 100 -26.30 -32.29 4.87
C MET A 100 -27.12 -33.01 3.80
N GLY A 101 -26.53 -34.03 3.19
CA GLY A 101 -27.27 -35.03 2.42
C GLY A 101 -28.34 -35.62 3.32
N LYS A 102 -29.59 -35.28 2.99
CA LYS A 102 -30.77 -35.80 3.69
C LYS A 102 -30.83 -37.32 3.51
N PHE A 103 -30.98 -38.01 4.63
CA PHE A 103 -31.49 -39.37 4.73
C PHE A 103 -32.83 -39.52 3.98
N SER A 104 -32.90 -40.48 3.04
CA SER A 104 -34.09 -41.29 2.68
C SER A 104 -33.81 -42.09 1.40
N GLN A 105 -33.45 -43.36 1.50
CA GLN A 105 -34.33 -44.54 1.54
C GLN A 105 -33.48 -45.78 1.86
#